data_AF-A0A2V8P0V4-F1
#
_entry.id   AF-A0A2V8P0V4-F1
#
_cell.length_a   1.000
_cell.length_b   1.000
_cell.length_c   1.000
_cell.angle_alpha   90.00
_cell.angle_beta   90.00
_cell.angle_gamma   90.00
#
_symmetry.space_group_name_H-M   'P 1'
#
loop_
_entity.id
_entity.type
_entity.pdbx_description
1 polymer ?
#
loop_
_entity_poly.entity_id
_entity_poly.type
_entity_poly.pdbx_seq_one_letter_code
_entity_poly.pdbx_strand_id
1 'polypeptide(L)'
;MASLSLLVASSLLVSSTSLAQNSPNAQTLDARVRAEITPFKGKVYLFAKNLDTGETYSFNGDERVKTASTIKIAVMIEAFAR
;
A
#
# COMPACT_ATOMS: atom_id res chain seq x y z
N MET A 1 21.60 27.53 -58.74
CA MET A 1 21.65 26.21 -59.41
C MET A 1 22.40 25.26 -58.51
N ALA A 2 21.77 24.11 -58.18
CA ALA A 2 22.33 22.92 -57.51
C ALA A 2 22.89 23.14 -56.08
N SER A 3 22.68 22.29 -55.08
CA SER A 3 22.13 20.94 -55.05
C SER A 3 22.00 20.49 -53.58
N LEU A 4 20.89 19.81 -53.29
CA LEU A 4 20.82 18.54 -52.55
C LEU A 4 20.96 18.53 -51.01
N SER A 5 19.77 18.40 -50.41
CA SER A 5 19.39 17.65 -49.22
C SER A 5 20.46 16.79 -48.54
N LEU A 6 20.66 17.00 -47.23
CA LEU A 6 21.13 15.94 -46.32
C LEU A 6 20.25 15.93 -45.06
N LEU A 7 19.26 15.04 -45.09
CA LEU A 7 18.58 14.50 -43.91
C LEU A 7 19.51 13.46 -43.25
N VAL A 8 19.24 13.11 -41.98
CA VAL A 8 19.80 11.98 -41.18
C VAL A 8 20.93 12.42 -40.23
N ALA A 9 20.90 12.23 -38.90
CA ALA A 9 20.03 11.46 -38.04
C ALA A 9 19.86 12.16 -36.68
N SER A 10 18.60 12.23 -36.28
CA SER A 10 18.10 12.41 -34.93
C SER A 10 18.67 11.36 -33.98
N SER A 11 19.22 11.79 -32.85
CA SER A 11 19.16 11.02 -31.61
C SER A 11 19.04 11.99 -30.44
N LEU A 12 17.89 12.68 -30.37
CA LEU A 12 17.41 13.19 -29.09
C LEU A 12 17.22 11.96 -28.19
N LEU A 13 18.05 11.87 -27.16
CA LEU A 13 17.85 11.00 -26.02
C LEU A 13 16.53 11.40 -25.35
N VAL A 14 15.42 10.82 -25.83
CA VAL A 14 14.14 10.91 -25.15
C VAL A 14 14.26 10.00 -23.92
N SER A 15 14.70 10.59 -22.82
CA SER A 15 14.55 9.99 -21.50
C SER A 15 13.06 9.77 -21.26
N SER A 16 12.61 8.53 -21.36
CA SER A 16 11.27 8.09 -21.00
C SER A 16 11.08 8.26 -19.50
N THR A 17 10.83 9.49 -19.03
CA THR A 17 10.26 9.71 -17.70
C THR A 17 8.84 9.17 -17.74
N SER A 18 8.66 7.94 -17.29
CA SER A 18 7.35 7.38 -16.97
C SER A 18 6.69 8.30 -15.95
N LEU A 19 5.78 9.15 -16.41
CA LEU A 19 4.87 9.87 -15.54
C LEU A 19 4.03 8.82 -14.82
N ALA A 20 4.34 8.57 -13.55
CA ALA A 20 3.42 7.87 -12.67
C ALA A 20 2.08 8.62 -12.77
N GLN A 21 1.06 7.96 -13.33
CA GLN A 21 -0.27 8.52 -13.44
C GLN A 21 -0.81 8.69 -12.02
N ASN A 22 -0.63 9.90 -11.48
CA ASN A 22 -1.21 10.30 -10.22
C ASN A 22 -2.70 10.54 -10.47
N SER A 23 -3.49 9.47 -10.46
CA SER A 23 -4.95 9.55 -10.56
C SER A 23 -5.44 10.45 -9.42
N PRO A 24 -6.03 11.63 -9.70
CA PRO A 24 -6.36 12.64 -8.69
C PRO A 24 -7.49 12.21 -7.72
N ASN A 25 -7.96 10.97 -7.82
CA ASN A 25 -9.10 10.43 -7.09
C ASN A 25 -8.84 9.07 -6.42
N ALA A 26 -7.61 8.56 -6.46
CA ALA A 26 -7.26 7.36 -5.71
C ALA A 26 -7.04 7.76 -4.24
N GLN A 27 -8.09 7.69 -3.41
CA GLN A 27 -7.92 7.86 -1.97
C GLN A 27 -6.92 6.82 -1.46
N THR A 28 -5.93 7.28 -0.71
CA THR A 28 -4.93 6.39 -0.10
C THR A 28 -5.61 5.41 0.86
N LEU A 29 -5.01 4.24 1.07
CA LEU A 29 -5.50 3.26 2.04
C LEU A 29 -5.68 3.88 3.44
N ASP A 30 -4.70 4.67 3.88
CA ASP A 30 -4.76 5.38 5.17
C ASP A 30 -5.97 6.33 5.25
N ALA A 31 -6.22 7.13 4.21
CA ALA A 31 -7.36 8.05 4.19
C ALA A 31 -8.70 7.29 4.29
N ARG A 32 -8.82 6.15 3.60
CA ARG A 32 -10.00 5.29 3.66
C ARG A 32 -10.18 4.69 5.04
N VAL A 33 -9.13 4.11 5.63
CA VAL A 33 -9.19 3.56 6.99
C VAL A 33 -9.56 4.63 8.01
N ARG A 34 -8.97 5.83 7.92
CA ARG A 34 -9.31 6.95 8.80
C ARG A 34 -10.76 7.39 8.69
N ALA A 35 -11.31 7.42 7.47
CA ALA A 35 -12.72 7.74 7.26
C ALA A 35 -13.65 6.72 7.95
N GLU A 36 -13.32 5.43 7.89
CA GLU A 36 -14.12 4.35 8.52
C GLU A 36 -14.02 4.34 10.06
N ILE A 37 -12.84 4.61 10.61
CA ILE A 37 -12.65 4.58 12.08
C ILE A 37 -13.17 5.84 12.77
N THR A 38 -13.20 6.99 12.09
CA THR A 38 -13.59 8.29 12.67
C THR A 38 -14.99 8.28 13.33
N PRO A 39 -16.04 7.71 12.73
CA PRO A 39 -17.36 7.66 13.36
C PRO A 39 -17.43 6.69 14.56
N PHE A 40 -16.50 5.73 14.70
CA PHE A 40 -16.53 4.73 15.75
C PHE A 40 -16.26 5.33 17.13
N LYS A 41 -17.18 5.12 18.07
CA LYS A 41 -17.06 5.63 19.46
C LYS A 41 -16.23 4.67 20.32
N GLY A 42 -14.94 4.61 20.03
CA GLY A 42 -13.96 3.79 20.75
C GLY A 42 -12.55 3.95 20.20
N LYS A 43 -11.61 3.21 20.78
CA LYS A 43 -10.24 3.15 20.25
C LYS A 43 -10.13 2.01 19.25
N VAL A 44 -9.64 2.31 18.05
CA VAL A 44 -9.33 1.32 17.02
C VAL A 44 -7.82 1.12 16.96
N TYR A 45 -7.43 -0.13 16.84
CA TYR A 45 -6.06 -0.59 16.64
C TYR A 45 -6.11 -1.60 15.51
N LEU A 46 -5.26 -1.44 14.50
CA LEU A 46 -5.30 -2.26 13.29
C LEU A 46 -3.90 -2.55 12.80
N PHE A 47 -3.64 -3.81 12.48
CA PHE A 47 -2.47 -4.26 11.74
C PHE A 47 -2.94 -5.20 10.63
N ALA A 48 -2.40 -5.01 9.43
CA ALA A 48 -2.64 -5.88 8.28
C ALA A 48 -1.33 -6.13 7.55
N LYS A 49 -1.13 -7.38 7.11
CA LYS A 49 -0.03 -7.78 6.25
C LYS A 49 -0.59 -8.49 5.02
N ASN A 50 -0.21 -8.02 3.84
CA ASN A 50 -0.40 -8.79 2.62
C ASN A 50 0.59 -9.96 2.63
N LEU A 51 0.08 -11.19 2.54
CA LEU A 51 0.91 -12.40 2.63
C LEU A 51 1.65 -12.72 1.32
N ASP A 52 1.17 -12.21 0.19
CA ASP A 52 1.78 -12.42 -1.13
C ASP A 52 2.94 -11.44 -1.36
N THR A 53 2.74 -10.16 -1.01
CA THR A 53 3.71 -9.09 -1.27
C THR A 53 4.57 -8.74 -0.06
N GLY A 54 4.13 -9.11 1.15
CA GLY A 54 4.79 -8.74 2.40
C GLY A 54 4.51 -7.31 2.87
N GLU A 55 3.79 -6.50 2.10
CA GLU A 55 3.43 -5.14 2.47
C GLU A 55 2.58 -5.10 3.75
N THR A 56 2.80 -4.09 4.59
CA THR A 56 2.10 -3.94 5.87
C THR A 56 1.43 -2.59 5.99
N TYR A 57 0.30 -2.56 6.68
CA TYR A 57 -0.39 -1.34 7.12
C TYR A 57 -0.66 -1.41 8.62
N SER A 58 -0.45 -0.29 9.32
CA SER A 58 -0.65 -0.19 10.76
C SER A 58 -1.35 1.12 11.13
N PHE A 59 -2.36 1.03 11.99
CA PHE A 59 -2.95 2.15 12.71
C PHE A 59 -2.90 1.83 14.20
N ASN A 60 -1.97 2.46 14.93
CA ASN A 60 -1.66 2.15 16.33
C ASN A 60 -1.36 0.65 16.58
N GLY A 61 -0.84 -0.09 15.59
CA GLY A 61 -0.73 -1.55 15.66
C GLY A 61 0.23 -2.11 16.72
N ASP A 62 1.15 -1.29 17.24
CA ASP A 62 2.11 -1.69 18.28
C ASP A 62 1.56 -1.53 19.72
N GLU A 63 0.34 -1.00 19.85
CA GLU A 63 -0.31 -0.78 21.14
C GLU A 63 -0.92 -2.07 21.72
N ARG A 64 -0.84 -2.23 23.04
CA ARG A 64 -1.40 -3.40 23.71
C ARG A 64 -2.92 -3.33 23.79
N VAL A 65 -3.60 -4.40 23.39
CA VAL A 65 -5.06 -4.54 23.47
C VAL A 65 -5.49 -5.75 24.29
N LYS A 66 -6.75 -5.73 24.76
CA LYS A 66 -7.36 -6.91 25.37
C LYS A 66 -7.72 -7.89 24.26
N THR A 67 -7.34 -9.16 24.41
CA THR A 67 -7.59 -10.20 23.41
C THR A 67 -9.03 -10.72 23.43
N ALA A 68 -9.70 -10.69 24.59
CA ALA A 68 -11.02 -11.32 24.75
C ALA A 68 -11.00 -12.75 24.17
N SER A 69 -11.95 -13.09 23.31
CA SER A 69 -12.00 -14.42 22.69
C SER A 69 -10.95 -14.66 21.59
N THR A 70 -10.20 -13.65 21.11
CA THR A 70 -9.19 -13.86 20.06
C THR A 70 -7.97 -14.65 20.56
N ILE A 71 -7.73 -14.68 21.87
CA ILE A 71 -6.69 -15.51 22.49
C ILE A 71 -6.85 -17.00 22.17
N LYS A 72 -8.08 -17.45 21.89
CA LYS A 72 -8.38 -18.85 21.57
C LYS A 72 -7.57 -19.35 20.37
N ILE A 73 -7.23 -18.47 19.42
CA ILE A 73 -6.36 -18.85 18.28
C ILE A 73 -4.97 -19.26 18.78
N ALA A 74 -4.34 -18.49 19.66
CA ALA A 74 -3.04 -18.84 20.23
C ALA A 74 -3.11 -20.12 21.08
N VAL A 75 -4.19 -20.30 21.84
CA VAL A 75 -4.43 -21.53 22.60
C VAL A 75 -4.59 -22.73 21.68
N MET A 76 -5.34 -22.59 20.58
CA MET A 76 -5.48 -23.65 19.57
C MET A 76 -4.14 -24.00 18.92
N ILE A 77 -3.33 -23.00 18.58
CA ILE A 77 -1.97 -23.25 18.05
C ILE A 77 -1.20 -24.18 19.00
N GLU A 78 -1.13 -23.87 20.30
CA GLU A 78 -0.44 -24.75 21.26
C GLU A 78 -1.12 -26.13 21.38
N ALA A 79 -2.45 -26.16 21.45
CA ALA A 79 -3.21 -27.40 21.64
C ALA A 79 -3.07 -28.38 20.46
N PHE A 80 -2.89 -27.88 19.24
CA PHE A 80 -2.80 -28.67 18.02
C PHE A 80 -1.39 -28.71 17.39
N ALA A 81 -0.38 -28.07 18.00
CA ALA A 81 1.00 -28.10 17.50
C ALA A 81 1.75 -29.42 17.75
N ARG A 82 1.07 -30.43 18.32
CA ARG A 82 1.60 -31.74 18.68
C ARG A 82 0.84 -32.83 17.95
#